data_AF-A0A6G3YVW2-F1
#
_entry.id   AF-A0A6G3YVW2-F1
#
_cell.length_a   1.000
_cell.length_b   1.000
_cell.length_c   1.000
_cell.angle_alpha   90.00
_cell.angle_beta   90.00
_cell.angle_gamma   90.00
#
_symmetry.space_group_name_H-M   'P 1'
#
loop_
_entity.id
_entity.type
_entity.pdbx_description
1 polymer ?
#
loop_
_entity_poly.entity_id
_entity_poly.type
_entity_poly.pdbx_seq_one_letter_code
_entity_poly.pdbx_strand_id
1 'polypeptide(L)'
;MAVNTAEVTNESRRPDMILYLIVKDSPSATKGRWIRIGGAWGHKDGGGFGINFDLLPIRMPGKHYTFTMRVNEVDESEQGEQTMEDPDF
;
A
#
# COMPACT_ATOMS: atom_id res chain seq x y z
N MET A 1 30.93 -27.33 -5.39
CA MET A 1 29.93 -26.84 -4.40
C MET A 1 29.26 -25.64 -5.04
N ALA A 2 27.98 -25.74 -5.40
CA ALA A 2 27.24 -24.63 -6.00
C ALA A 2 26.76 -23.70 -4.87
N VAL A 3 27.09 -22.42 -4.97
CA VAL A 3 26.59 -21.37 -4.09
C VAL A 3 25.19 -21.00 -4.57
N ASN A 4 24.16 -21.35 -3.81
CA ASN A 4 22.80 -20.87 -4.05
C ASN A 4 22.74 -19.40 -3.59
N THR A 5 22.76 -18.48 -4.55
CA THR A 5 22.39 -17.08 -4.33
C THR A 5 20.90 -17.04 -3.99
N ALA A 6 20.56 -16.94 -2.71
CA ALA A 6 19.20 -16.65 -2.30
C ALA A 6 18.89 -15.20 -2.70
N GLU A 7 18.03 -15.01 -3.68
CA GLU A 7 17.44 -13.70 -3.96
C GLU A 7 16.73 -13.23 -2.69
N VAL A 8 17.29 -12.21 -2.04
CA VAL A 8 16.60 -11.50 -0.96
C VAL A 8 15.56 -10.63 -1.67
N THR A 9 14.42 -11.23 -1.99
CA THR A 9 13.20 -10.44 -2.20
C THR A 9 12.97 -9.74 -0.87
N ASN A 10 13.28 -8.45 -0.85
CA ASN A 10 12.94 -7.58 0.27
C ASN A 10 11.41 -7.61 0.26
N GLU A 11 10.78 -8.56 0.99
CA GLU A 11 9.34 -8.63 1.21
C GLU A 11 8.99 -7.31 1.87
N SER A 12 8.69 -6.33 1.03
CA SER A 12 8.54 -4.96 1.40
C SER A 12 7.42 -4.94 2.43
N ARG A 13 7.71 -4.49 3.65
CA ARG A 13 6.68 -4.29 4.69
C ARG A 13 5.61 -3.27 4.27
N ARG A 14 5.75 -2.67 3.08
CA ARG A 14 4.76 -1.77 2.50
C ARG A 14 3.49 -2.58 2.16
N PRO A 15 2.31 -2.01 2.41
CA PRO A 15 1.05 -2.65 2.03
C PRO A 15 0.88 -2.72 0.52
N ASP A 16 0.23 -3.77 0.04
CA ASP A 16 -0.19 -3.91 -1.37
C ASP A 16 -1.29 -2.92 -1.75
N MET A 17 -2.14 -2.59 -0.77
CA MET A 17 -3.19 -1.58 -0.92
C MET A 17 -3.22 -0.61 0.25
N ILE A 18 -3.41 0.67 -0.04
CA ILE A 18 -3.59 1.70 0.98
C ILE A 18 -5.06 1.82 1.33
N LEU A 19 -5.38 1.78 2.63
CA LEU A 19 -6.74 2.01 3.11
C LEU A 19 -6.96 3.49 3.40
N TYR A 20 -7.99 4.05 2.78
CA TYR A 20 -8.45 5.42 2.97
C TYR A 20 -9.84 5.46 3.58
N LEU A 21 -10.04 6.43 4.47
CA LEU A 21 -11.32 6.94 4.87
C LEU A 21 -11.65 8.20 4.07
N ILE A 22 -12.83 8.20 3.45
CA ILE A 22 -13.37 9.36 2.76
C ILE A 22 -14.49 9.93 3.60
N VAL A 23 -14.34 11.18 4.03
CA VAL A 23 -15.36 11.92 4.80
C VAL A 23 -16.00 12.96 3.89
N LYS A 24 -17.32 12.89 3.75
CA LYS A 24 -18.12 13.82 2.94
C LYS A 24 -19.18 14.52 3.80
N ASP A 25 -19.60 15.70 3.38
CA ASP A 25 -20.66 16.47 4.04
C ASP A 25 -22.06 15.98 3.68
N SER A 26 -22.19 15.25 2.58
CA SER A 26 -23.42 14.58 2.18
C SER A 26 -23.09 13.36 1.31
N PRO A 27 -24.04 12.43 1.12
CA PRO A 27 -23.85 11.29 0.21
C PRO A 27 -23.63 11.72 -1.24
N SER A 28 -24.26 12.81 -1.69
CA SER A 28 -24.18 13.34 -3.06
C SER A 28 -22.97 14.24 -3.30
N ALA A 29 -22.19 14.55 -2.27
CA ALA A 29 -21.02 15.42 -2.41
C ALA A 29 -19.97 14.78 -3.34
N THR A 30 -19.54 15.55 -4.33
CA THR A 30 -18.49 15.17 -5.29
C THR A 30 -17.09 15.29 -4.70
N LYS A 31 -16.92 16.15 -3.68
CA LYS A 31 -15.67 16.32 -2.93
C LYS A 31 -15.78 15.69 -1.55
N GLY A 32 -14.67 15.18 -1.05
CA GLY A 32 -14.54 14.61 0.28
C GLY A 32 -13.10 14.68 0.76
N ARG A 33 -12.90 14.64 2.07
CA ARG A 33 -11.57 14.58 2.68
C ARG A 33 -11.09 13.13 2.70
N TRP A 34 -9.91 12.89 2.14
CA TRP A 34 -9.25 11.59 2.13
C TRP A 34 -8.26 11.53 3.29
N ILE A 35 -8.37 10.49 4.10
CA ILE A 35 -7.51 10.27 5.27
C ILE A 35 -6.97 8.85 5.15
N ARG A 36 -5.66 8.68 5.11
CA ARG A 36 -5.06 7.34 5.16
C ARG A 36 -5.24 6.78 6.57
N ILE A 37 -5.75 5.55 6.68
CA ILE A 37 -6.09 4.93 7.97
C ILE A 37 -5.58 3.50 8.11
N GLY A 38 -4.67 3.09 7.21
CA GLY A 38 -4.04 1.78 7.27
C GLY A 38 -3.65 1.24 5.90
N GLY A 39 -3.64 -0.07 5.79
CA GLY A 39 -3.29 -0.78 4.57
C GLY A 39 -3.79 -2.23 4.58
N ALA A 40 -3.65 -2.88 3.43
CA ALA A 40 -3.93 -4.29 3.26
C ALA A 40 -2.74 -5.01 2.65
N TRP A 41 -2.51 -6.25 3.09
CA TRP A 41 -1.44 -7.12 2.64
C TRP A 41 -2.05 -8.41 2.09
N GLY A 42 -1.66 -8.76 0.87
CA GLY A 42 -2.03 -10.00 0.24
C GLY A 42 -1.51 -11.19 1.03
N HIS A 43 -2.36 -12.20 1.19
CA HIS A 43 -1.93 -13.45 1.81
C HIS A 43 -1.00 -14.22 0.86
N LYS A 44 -0.08 -15.01 1.44
CA LYS A 44 0.87 -15.84 0.67
C LYS A 44 0.18 -16.90 -0.20
N ASP A 45 -1.02 -17.32 0.18
CA ASP A 45 -1.85 -18.29 -0.57
C ASP A 45 -2.66 -17.64 -1.70
N GLY A 46 -2.63 -16.31 -1.83
CA GLY A 46 -3.43 -15.54 -2.80
C GLY A 46 -4.93 -15.54 -2.50
N GLY A 47 -5.37 -16.12 -1.38
CA GLY A 47 -6.78 -16.31 -1.04
C GLY A 47 -7.48 -15.09 -0.47
N GLY A 48 -6.74 -14.01 -0.18
CA GLY A 48 -7.32 -12.79 0.36
C GLY A 48 -6.29 -11.77 0.82
N PHE A 49 -6.78 -10.81 1.62
CA PHE A 49 -5.99 -9.72 2.17
C PHE A 49 -6.23 -9.59 3.67
N GLY A 50 -5.16 -9.39 4.44
CA GLY A 50 -5.23 -8.94 5.82
C GLY A 50 -5.27 -7.42 5.83
N ILE A 51 -6.23 -6.83 6.55
CA ILE A 51 -6.41 -5.37 6.63
C ILE A 51 -6.04 -4.91 8.03
N ASN A 52 -5.09 -3.97 8.13
CA ASN A 52 -4.78 -3.30 9.40
C ASN A 52 -5.29 -1.87 9.37
N PHE A 53 -5.91 -1.48 10.50
CA PHE A 53 -6.38 -0.12 10.73
C PHE A 53 -5.47 0.55 11.77
N ASP A 54 -4.90 1.69 11.40
CA ASP A 54 -4.13 2.52 12.33
C ASP A 54 -5.06 3.34 13.25
N LEU A 55 -6.27 3.61 12.76
CA LEU A 55 -7.29 4.36 13.48
C LEU A 55 -8.70 3.94 13.07
N LEU A 56 -9.62 4.01 14.04
CA LEU A 56 -11.05 3.82 13.81
C LEU A 56 -11.76 5.18 13.85
N PRO A 57 -12.50 5.57 12.80
CA PRO A 57 -13.15 6.86 12.78
C PRO A 57 -14.36 6.91 13.71
N ILE A 58 -14.45 8.00 14.48
CA ILE A 58 -15.65 8.36 15.23
C ILE A 58 -16.64 9.02 14.26
N ARG A 59 -17.87 8.51 14.21
CA ARG A 59 -18.92 9.05 13.34
C ARG A 59 -19.49 10.34 13.93
N MET A 60 -19.42 11.40 13.14
CA MET A 60 -20.06 12.68 13.43
C MET A 60 -21.42 12.75 12.72
N PRO A 61 -22.46 13.31 13.37
CA PRO A 61 -23.74 13.55 12.73
C PRO A 61 -23.60 14.38 11.45
N GLY A 62 -24.40 14.06 10.42
CA GLY A 62 -24.42 14.80 9.16
C GLY A 62 -23.19 14.60 8.26
N LYS A 63 -22.25 13.71 8.61
CA LYS A 63 -21.14 13.31 7.73
C LYS A 63 -21.37 11.92 7.16
N HIS A 64 -20.91 11.71 5.94
CA HIS A 64 -20.89 10.39 5.29
C HIS A 64 -19.46 9.86 5.23
N TYR A 65 -19.29 8.57 5.57
CA TYR A 65 -18.00 7.92 5.71
C TYR A 65 -17.92 6.72 4.78
N THR A 66 -16.88 6.66 3.96
CA THR A 66 -16.62 5.54 3.06
C THR A 66 -15.20 5.03 3.27
N PHE A 67 -15.05 3.72 3.42
CA PHE A 67 -13.74 3.07 3.44
C PHE A 67 -13.41 2.59 2.03
N THR A 68 -12.19 2.85 1.57
CA THR A 68 -11.77 2.47 0.22
C THR A 68 -10.31 2.03 0.25
N MET A 69 -10.05 0.87 -0.34
CA MET A 69 -8.70 0.38 -0.59
C MET A 69 -8.28 0.78 -2.01
N ARG A 70 -7.04 1.23 -2.17
CA ARG A 70 -6.43 1.53 -3.46
C ARG A 70 -5.13 0.78 -3.62
N VAL A 71 -4.94 0.15 -4.77
CA VAL A 71 -3.68 -0.49 -5.15
C VAL A 71 -2.60 0.58 -5.17
N ASN A 72 -1.45 0.28 -4.57
CA ASN A 72 -0.32 1.18 -4.64
C ASN A 72 0.32 1.00 -6.02
N GLU A 73 0.23 2.01 -6.89
CA GLU A 73 0.97 1.99 -8.15
C GLU A 73 2.46 2.06 -7.80
N VAL A 74 3.21 1.03 -8.20
CA VAL A 74 4.66 1.01 -8.02
C VAL A 74 5.22 1.93 -9.10
N ASP A 75 5.79 3.06 -8.69
CA ASP A 75 6.54 3.92 -9.59
C ASP A 75 7.76 3.14 -10.10
N GLU A 76 7.77 2.78 -11.38
CA GLU A 76 8.85 2.02 -12.04
C GLU A 76 10.19 2.79 -12.09
N SER A 77 10.23 4.01 -11.55
CA SER A 77 11.38 4.92 -11.59
C SER A 77 12.48 4.64 -10.56
N GLU A 78 12.30 3.69 -9.63
CA GLU A 78 13.33 3.33 -8.63
C GLU A 78 14.24 2.14 -9.04
N GLN A 79 14.13 1.60 -10.26
CA GLN A 79 15.07 0.59 -10.80
C GLN A 79 16.13 1.22 -11.71
N GLY A 80 16.88 2.19 -11.19
CA GLY A 80 17.94 2.87 -11.92
C GLY A 80 19.30 2.72 -11.24
N GLU A 81 20.22 2.05 -11.94
CA GLU A 81 21.69 2.24 -11.86
C GLU A 81 22.45 1.54 -10.72
N GLN A 82 22.58 0.21 -10.83
CA GLN A 82 23.84 -0.44 -10.46
C GLN A 82 24.78 -0.36 -11.66
N THR A 83 25.57 0.71 -11.76
CA THR A 83 26.76 0.71 -12.63
C THR A 83 27.71 -0.36 -12.13
N MET A 84 27.81 -1.44 -12.90
CA MET A 84 28.85 -2.45 -12.82
C MET A 84 30.18 -1.75 -13.10
N GLU A 85 30.91 -1.38 -12.05
CA GLU A 85 32.33 -1.04 -12.20
C GLU A 85 33.04 -2.33 -12.57
N ASP A 86 33.54 -2.38 -13.81
CA ASP A 86 34.41 -3.44 -14.30
C ASP A 86 35.58 -3.63 -13.31
N PRO A 87 35.85 -4.86 -12.82
CA PRO A 87 37.07 -5.10 -12.06
C PRO A 87 38.24 -5.04 -13.03
N ASP A 88 39.09 -4.02 -12.86
CA ASP A 88 40.39 -3.96 -13.54
C ASP A 88 41.18 -5.27 -13.30
N PHE A 89 41.76 -5.75 -14.40
CA PHE A 89 42.51 -6.99 -14.62
C PHE A 89 43.45 -7.46 -13.48
#